data_AF-A0A0C2SQZ2-F1
#
_entry.id   AF-A0A0C2SQZ2-F1
#
_cell.length_a   1.000
_cell.length_b   1.000
_cell.length_c   1.000
_cell.angle_alpha   90.00
_cell.angle_beta   90.00
_cell.angle_gamma   90.00
#
_symmetry.space_group_name_H-M   'P 1'
#
loop_
_entity.id
_entity.type
_entity.pdbx_description
1 polymer ?
#
loop_
_entity_poly.entity_id
_entity_poly.type
_entity_poly.pdbx_seq_one_letter_code
_entity_poly.pdbx_strand_id
1 'polypeptide(L)'
;STCQSEHDAIKRAAIRNTPGYNITGTVLIMCPRHGLVRKNGVGDLQKGERYCNVDYTLLSALAGNKVPRCVVTYDISCQWSKNFERRAIEFPVAM
;
A
#
# COMPACT_ATOMS: atom_id res chain seq x y z
N SER A 1 1.55 0.94 -41.59
CA SER A 1 0.65 0.46 -40.52
C SER A 1 1.41 0.43 -39.21
N THR A 2 1.51 1.56 -38.52
CA THR A 2 2.21 1.66 -37.23
C THR A 2 1.24 1.28 -36.12
N CYS A 3 1.56 0.21 -35.39
CA CYS A 3 0.81 -0.19 -34.20
C CYS A 3 0.97 0.90 -33.13
N GLN A 4 -0.12 1.61 -32.80
CA GLN A 4 -0.18 2.52 -31.66
C GLN A 4 -0.50 1.75 -30.38
N SER A 5 0.25 0.69 -30.07
CA SER A 5 0.12 0.02 -28.78
C SER A 5 0.74 0.91 -27.70
N GLU A 6 0.00 1.92 -27.27
CA GLU A 6 0.39 2.72 -26.14
C GLU A 6 0.29 1.86 -24.87
N HIS A 7 1.43 1.64 -24.20
CA HIS A 7 1.49 0.85 -22.97
C HIS A 7 1.01 1.69 -21.80
N ASP A 8 -0.31 1.71 -21.56
CA ASP A 8 -0.96 2.50 -20.50
C ASP A 8 -0.34 2.28 -19.11
N ALA A 9 0.08 1.06 -18.79
CA ALA A 9 0.74 0.77 -17.52
C ALA A 9 2.06 1.54 -17.36
N ILE A 10 2.86 1.63 -18.43
CA ILE A 10 4.15 2.36 -18.43
C ILE A 10 3.89 3.86 -18.35
N LYS A 11 2.90 4.37 -19.10
CA LYS A 11 2.51 5.79 -19.04
C LYS A 11 2.05 6.18 -17.64
N ARG A 12 1.17 5.37 -17.02
CA ARG A 12 0.68 5.61 -15.65
C ARG A 12 1.78 5.53 -14.61
N ALA A 13 2.72 4.58 -14.74
CA ALA A 13 3.89 4.50 -13.86
C ALA A 13 4.81 5.73 -13.95
N ALA A 14 4.85 6.41 -15.09
CA ALA A 14 5.61 7.64 -15.27
C ALA A 14 4.92 8.88 -14.68
N ILE A 15 3.60 8.84 -14.44
CA ILE A 15 2.86 9.94 -13.83
C ILE A 15 3.16 9.98 -12.34
N ARG A 16 3.97 10.96 -11.93
CA ARG A 16 4.35 11.15 -10.52
C ARG A 16 3.34 11.97 -9.72
N ASN A 17 2.56 12.81 -10.40
CA ASN A 17 1.55 13.66 -9.81
C ASN A 17 0.47 13.96 -10.86
N THR A 18 -0.78 13.96 -10.44
CA THR A 18 -1.93 14.33 -11.28
C THR A 18 -2.35 15.74 -10.89
N PRO A 19 -2.31 16.73 -11.81
CA PRO A 19 -2.74 18.09 -11.50
C PRO A 19 -4.14 18.12 -10.89
N GLY A 20 -4.29 18.85 -9.78
CA GLY A 20 -5.57 18.94 -9.04
C GLY A 20 -5.79 17.88 -7.96
N TYR A 21 -4.90 16.88 -7.82
CA TYR A 21 -4.96 15.87 -6.76
C TYR A 21 -3.88 16.13 -5.69
N ASN A 22 -4.29 16.04 -4.41
CA ASN A 22 -3.35 16.10 -3.27
C ASN A 22 -2.69 14.76 -2.96
N ILE A 23 -3.23 13.67 -3.51
CA ILE A 23 -2.76 12.30 -3.29
C ILE A 23 -2.47 11.64 -4.64
N THR A 24 -1.45 10.80 -4.67
CA THR A 24 -1.01 10.06 -5.86
C THR A 24 -1.63 8.67 -5.97
N GLY A 25 -2.27 8.21 -4.90
CA GLY A 25 -2.95 6.93 -4.79
C GLY A 25 -3.35 6.65 -3.35
N THR A 26 -3.87 5.45 -3.10
CA THR A 26 -4.33 5.02 -1.77
C THR A 26 -3.97 3.55 -1.56
N VAL A 27 -3.53 3.18 -0.37
CA VAL A 27 -3.34 1.79 0.05
C VAL A 27 -4.53 1.35 0.91
N LEU A 28 -5.01 0.12 0.66
CA LEU A 28 -6.15 -0.48 1.35
C LEU A 28 -5.76 -1.80 2.02
N ILE A 29 -6.07 -1.92 3.31
CA ILE A 29 -5.98 -3.14 4.09
C ILE A 29 -7.40 -3.67 4.28
N MET A 30 -7.73 -4.70 3.53
CA MET A 30 -9.08 -5.25 3.48
C MET A 30 -9.09 -6.75 3.69
N CYS A 31 -10.24 -7.25 4.16
CA CYS A 31 -10.49 -8.68 4.23
C CYS A 31 -10.75 -9.20 2.82
N PRO A 32 -9.91 -10.10 2.27
CA PRO A 32 -10.11 -10.60 0.90
C PRO A 32 -11.37 -11.47 0.77
N ARG A 33 -11.88 -12.04 1.88
CA ARG A 33 -13.08 -12.89 1.85
C ARG A 33 -14.38 -12.09 1.75
N HIS A 34 -14.46 -10.96 2.45
CA HIS A 34 -15.71 -10.19 2.60
C HIS A 34 -15.64 -8.81 1.95
N GLY A 35 -14.50 -8.41 1.39
CA GLY A 35 -14.31 -7.10 0.79
C GLY A 35 -14.31 -5.94 1.79
N LEU A 36 -14.30 -6.21 3.09
CA LEU A 36 -14.40 -5.19 4.13
C LEU A 36 -13.05 -4.55 4.42
N VAL A 37 -13.01 -3.23 4.35
CA VAL A 37 -11.84 -2.44 4.76
C VAL A 37 -11.70 -2.49 6.29
N ARG A 38 -10.48 -2.72 6.76
CA ARG A 38 -10.18 -2.77 8.19
C ARG A 38 -10.21 -1.36 8.78
N LYS A 39 -10.52 -1.25 10.08
CA LYS A 39 -10.31 0.01 10.82
C LYS A 39 -8.86 0.46 10.65
N ASN A 40 -8.63 1.76 10.38
CA ASN A 40 -7.32 2.34 10.05
C ASN A 40 -6.63 1.72 8.81
N GLY A 41 -7.38 0.99 7.98
CA GLY A 41 -6.87 0.26 6.83
C GLY A 41 -6.85 1.06 5.53
N VAL A 42 -6.99 2.39 5.58
CA VAL A 42 -6.90 3.26 4.39
C VAL A 42 -5.81 4.28 4.64
N GLY A 43 -4.87 4.39 3.71
CA GLY A 43 -3.77 5.33 3.79
C GLY A 43 -3.52 6.03 2.46
N ASP A 44 -3.40 7.35 2.50
CA ASP A 44 -3.12 8.14 1.31
C ASP A 44 -1.64 8.09 0.92
N LEU A 45 -1.39 7.90 -0.37
CA LEU A 45 -0.05 7.86 -0.93
C LEU A 45 0.36 9.24 -1.42
N GLN A 46 1.42 9.78 -0.84
CA GLN A 46 1.90 11.13 -1.14
C GLN A 46 2.75 11.21 -2.41
N LYS A 47 3.54 10.17 -2.70
CA LYS A 47 4.51 10.13 -3.82
C LYS A 47 4.66 8.70 -4.33
N GLY A 48 3.56 8.18 -4.87
CA GLY A 48 3.41 6.78 -5.24
C GLY A 48 3.45 5.84 -4.05
N GLU A 49 3.55 4.55 -4.34
CA GLU A 49 3.69 3.52 -3.32
C GLU A 49 5.06 3.61 -2.63
N ARG A 50 5.02 3.87 -1.33
CA ARG A 50 6.21 3.90 -0.47
C ARG A 50 6.02 2.93 0.67
N TYR A 51 7.08 2.20 1.00
CA TYR A 51 7.04 1.23 2.09
C TYR A 51 6.60 1.87 3.40
N CYS A 52 7.02 3.09 3.73
CA CYS A 52 6.57 3.79 4.94
C CYS A 52 5.03 3.96 5.01
N ASN A 53 4.37 4.24 3.89
CA ASN A 53 2.92 4.42 3.85
C ASN A 53 2.20 3.07 3.99
N VAL A 54 2.71 2.03 3.31
CA VAL A 54 2.17 0.67 3.37
C VAL A 54 2.36 0.06 4.75
N ASP A 55 3.56 0.18 5.33
CA ASP A 55 3.89 -0.27 6.68
C ASP A 55 2.98 0.39 7.69
N TYR A 56 2.87 1.73 7.63
CA TYR A 56 2.04 2.48 8.55
C TYR A 56 0.59 2.03 8.47
N THR A 57 0.01 1.93 7.27
CA THR A 57 -1.39 1.54 7.10
C THR A 57 -1.64 0.10 7.55
N LEU A 58 -0.75 -0.84 7.21
CA LEU A 58 -0.86 -2.24 7.62
C LEU A 58 -0.78 -2.38 9.14
N LEU A 59 0.25 -1.79 9.77
CA LEU A 59 0.46 -1.90 11.21
C LEU A 59 -0.64 -1.17 11.99
N SER A 60 -1.11 -0.02 11.51
CA SER A 60 -2.27 0.69 12.05
C SER A 60 -3.55 -0.15 12.02
N ALA A 61 -3.75 -0.93 10.95
CA ALA A 61 -4.93 -1.79 10.79
C ALA A 61 -4.86 -3.09 11.61
N LEU A 62 -3.65 -3.48 12.01
CA LEU A 62 -3.39 -4.65 12.86
C LEU A 62 -3.27 -4.27 14.35
N ALA A 63 -2.98 -3.01 14.67
CA ALA A 63 -2.85 -2.51 16.03
C ALA A 63 -4.07 -2.88 16.89
N GLY A 64 -3.82 -3.39 18.10
CA GLY A 64 -4.87 -3.84 19.03
C GLY A 64 -5.62 -5.11 18.62
N ASN A 65 -5.25 -5.77 17.51
CA ASN A 65 -5.90 -7.00 17.05
C ASN A 65 -4.95 -8.20 17.17
N LYS A 66 -5.46 -9.32 17.70
CA LYS A 66 -4.75 -10.60 17.67
C LYS A 66 -5.14 -11.36 16.40
N VAL A 67 -4.32 -11.24 15.37
CA VAL A 67 -4.53 -11.95 14.10
C VAL A 67 -3.58 -13.15 14.05
N PRO A 68 -4.07 -14.40 14.15
CA PRO A 68 -3.20 -15.58 14.21
C PRO A 68 -2.44 -15.83 12.90
N ARG A 69 -2.96 -15.32 11.78
CA ARG A 69 -2.30 -15.38 10.47
C ARG A 69 -2.71 -14.18 9.63
N CYS A 70 -1.73 -13.38 9.22
CA CYS A 70 -1.90 -12.32 8.23
C CYS A 70 -1.28 -12.78 6.90
N VAL A 71 -2.05 -12.69 5.81
CA VAL A 71 -1.54 -12.92 4.44
C VAL A 71 -1.71 -11.62 3.68
N VAL A 72 -0.61 -11.08 3.19
CA VAL A 72 -0.57 -9.80 2.47
C VAL A 72 -0.47 -10.09 0.97
N THR A 73 -1.58 -9.93 0.25
CA THR A 73 -1.63 -10.01 -1.21
C THR A 73 -1.37 -8.63 -1.80
N TYR A 74 -0.11 -8.24 -1.83
CA TYR A 74 0.37 -6.97 -2.38
C TYR A 74 1.25 -7.26 -3.61
N ASP A 75 1.14 -6.45 -4.66
CA ASP A 75 1.74 -6.68 -5.99
C ASP A 75 3.28 -6.76 -5.94
N ILE A 76 3.91 -6.00 -5.04
CA ILE A 76 5.34 -6.06 -4.75
C ILE A 76 5.65 -6.62 -3.34
N SER A 77 4.73 -7.42 -2.79
CA SER A 77 4.86 -8.05 -1.46
C SER A 77 6.20 -8.73 -1.24
N CYS A 78 6.70 -9.48 -2.24
CA CYS A 78 7.99 -10.17 -2.17
C CYS A 78 9.19 -9.23 -2.00
N GLN A 79 9.12 -8.02 -2.56
CA GLN A 79 10.20 -7.03 -2.43
C GLN A 79 10.08 -6.28 -1.11
N TRP A 80 8.86 -5.86 -0.79
CA TRP A 80 8.52 -5.13 0.43
C TRP A 80 8.82 -5.91 1.72
N SER A 81 8.54 -7.22 1.73
CA SER A 81 8.65 -8.09 2.90
C SER A 81 10.08 -8.32 3.38
N LYS A 82 11.07 -8.27 2.47
CA LYS A 82 12.50 -8.54 2.78
C LYS A 82 13.03 -7.74 3.98
N ASN A 83 12.59 -6.51 4.12
CA ASN A 83 13.02 -5.60 5.19
C ASN A 83 11.86 -5.19 6.11
N PHE A 84 10.70 -5.84 5.99
CA PHE A 84 9.50 -5.41 6.73
C PHE A 84 9.67 -5.59 8.24
N GLU A 85 10.20 -6.73 8.69
CA GLU A 85 10.40 -7.00 10.12
C GLU A 85 11.24 -5.92 10.80
N ARG A 86 12.34 -5.51 10.16
CA ARG A 86 13.18 -4.40 10.66
C ARG A 86 12.40 -3.10 10.80
N ARG A 87 11.59 -2.75 9.79
CA ARG A 87 10.78 -1.52 9.80
C ARG A 87 9.63 -1.59 10.80
N ALA A 88 9.07 -2.77 11.02
CA ALA A 88 7.99 -2.97 12.00
C ALA A 88 8.46 -2.76 13.44
N ILE A 89 9.74 -3.01 13.75
CA ILE A 89 10.33 -2.71 15.07
C ILE A 89 10.44 -1.19 15.30
N GLU A 90 10.69 -0.41 14.25
CA GLU A 90 10.77 1.06 14.29
C GLU A 90 9.37 1.72 14.37
N PHE A 91 8.29 0.93 14.32
CA PHE A 91 6.93 1.44 14.34
C PHE A 91 6.58 2.05 15.71
N PRO A 92 5.95 3.24 15.76
CA PRO A 92 5.64 3.92 17.02
C PRO A 92 4.70 3.09 17.89
N VAL A 93 5.07 2.94 19.16
CA VAL A 93 4.30 2.20 20.17
C VAL A 93 3.02 2.95 20.58
N ALA A 94 3.03 4.28 20.48
CA ALA A 94 1.87 5.12 20.70
C ALA A 94 1.15 5.38 19.36
N MET A 95 -0.07 4.87 19.25
CA MET A 95 -1.03 5.18 18.19
C MET A 95 -2.30 5.78 18.78
#